data_AF-A0AAV3R5E0-F1
#
_entry.id   AF-A0AAV3R5E0-F1
#
_cell.length_a   1.000
_cell.length_b   1.000
_cell.length_c   1.000
_cell.angle_alpha   90.00
_cell.angle_beta   90.00
_cell.angle_gamma   90.00
#
_symmetry.space_group_name_H-M   'P 1'
#
loop_
_entity.id
_entity.type
_entity.pdbx_description
1 polymer ?
#
loop_
_entity_poly.entity_id
_entity_poly.type
_entity_poly.pdbx_seq_one_letter_code
_entity_poly.pdbx_strand_id
1 'polypeptide(L)'
;MSEVFEGYERQYCELSVNLSRKCTSASTLPDGAQRNQQLAELNATLDEADVLIRKMDLEARSLQPSLKVTFLAKLREYKADLNKLKKEVKKLALANSNQASQEDLLEAGAYAASTNQRERLSMSTERLDRSTDRVRESRRTALETEELGISILEDLHQQRETLLSSHIKLHGVDDAIDKSKKILSSMSKRMSRNKWIVGAVIGVLVLAIIFILYFKLSH
;
A
#
# COMPACT_ATOMS: atom_id res chain seq x y z
N MET A 1 6.35 9.23 -11.52
CA MET A 1 5.15 8.39 -11.33
C MET A 1 5.33 7.18 -12.24
N SER A 2 5.10 5.95 -11.78
CA SER A 2 5.25 4.75 -12.64
C SER A 2 3.95 4.50 -13.38
N GLU A 3 3.97 4.64 -14.70
CA GLU A 3 2.82 4.36 -15.58
C GLU A 3 2.32 2.92 -15.44
N VAL A 4 3.23 1.98 -15.14
CA VAL A 4 2.93 0.57 -14.94
C VAL A 4 2.12 0.37 -13.66
N PHE A 5 2.52 1.01 -12.57
CA PHE A 5 1.78 0.96 -11.30
C PHE A 5 0.38 1.53 -11.46
N GLU A 6 0.25 2.70 -12.11
CA GLU A 6 -1.04 3.34 -12.35
C GLU A 6 -1.96 2.49 -13.24
N GLY A 7 -1.39 1.80 -14.23
CA GLY A 7 -2.12 0.86 -15.07
C GLY A 7 -2.71 -0.32 -14.28
N TYR A 8 -1.95 -0.86 -13.31
CA TYR A 8 -2.45 -1.91 -12.42
C TYR A 8 -3.44 -1.37 -11.38
N GLU A 9 -3.20 -0.18 -10.84
CA GLU A 9 -4.11 0.50 -9.89
C GLU A 9 -5.48 0.73 -10.52
N ARG A 10 -5.52 1.16 -11.79
CA ARG A 10 -6.77 1.35 -12.53
C ARG A 10 -7.54 0.04 -12.73
N GLN A 11 -6.84 -1.03 -13.12
CA GLN A 11 -7.45 -2.35 -13.27
C GLN A 11 -8.00 -2.86 -11.94
N TYR A 12 -7.25 -2.72 -10.85
CA TYR A 12 -7.70 -3.10 -9.52
C TYR A 12 -8.94 -2.31 -9.07
N CYS A 13 -8.97 -0.99 -9.31
CA CYS A 13 -10.11 -0.15 -8.97
C CYS A 13 -11.39 -0.55 -9.74
N GLU A 14 -11.27 -0.84 -11.03
CA GLU A 14 -12.41 -1.33 -11.83
C GLU A 14 -12.93 -2.68 -11.32
N LEU A 15 -12.00 -3.58 -11.01
CA LEU A 15 -12.30 -4.93 -10.57
C LEU A 15 -12.89 -4.96 -9.16
N SER A 16 -12.43 -4.08 -8.25
CA SER A 16 -13.00 -3.93 -6.89
C SER A 16 -14.41 -3.34 -6.89
N VAL A 17 -14.72 -2.39 -7.79
CA VAL A 17 -16.08 -1.88 -7.99
C VAL A 17 -16.99 -2.98 -8.54
N ASN A 18 -16.51 -3.76 -9.52
CA ASN A 18 -17.26 -4.88 -10.08
C ASN A 18 -17.57 -5.94 -9.01
N LEU A 19 -16.56 -6.33 -8.24
CA LEU A 19 -16.69 -7.26 -7.13
C LEU A 19 -17.70 -6.79 -6.08
N SER A 20 -17.64 -5.52 -5.68
CA SER A 20 -18.57 -4.98 -4.68
C SER A 20 -20.01 -5.05 -5.19
N ARG A 21 -20.25 -4.67 -6.45
CA ARG A 21 -21.59 -4.77 -7.08
C ARG A 21 -22.06 -6.21 -7.19
N LYS A 22 -21.21 -7.12 -7.71
CA LYS A 22 -21.53 -8.54 -7.82
C LYS A 22 -21.79 -9.17 -6.45
N CYS A 23 -21.07 -8.76 -5.40
CA CYS A 23 -21.28 -9.22 -4.04
C CYS A 23 -22.65 -8.78 -3.50
N THR A 24 -23.04 -7.52 -3.73
CA THR A 24 -24.38 -7.03 -3.38
C THR A 24 -25.47 -7.77 -4.16
N SER A 25 -25.30 -7.98 -5.47
CA SER A 25 -26.24 -8.77 -6.28
C SER A 25 -26.35 -10.20 -5.79
N ALA A 26 -25.23 -10.88 -5.57
CA ALA A 26 -25.20 -12.25 -5.05
C ALA A 26 -25.90 -12.35 -3.69
N SER A 27 -25.82 -11.32 -2.84
CA SER A 27 -26.53 -11.30 -1.55
C SER A 27 -28.05 -11.29 -1.67
N THR A 28 -28.59 -10.72 -2.75
CA THR A 28 -30.04 -10.61 -3.00
C THR A 28 -30.63 -11.80 -3.76
N LEU A 29 -29.80 -12.65 -4.38
CA LEU A 29 -30.31 -13.83 -5.09
C LEU A 29 -30.81 -14.90 -4.11
N PRO A 30 -31.96 -15.55 -4.41
CA PRO A 30 -32.43 -16.74 -3.71
C PRO A 30 -31.38 -17.86 -3.76
N ASP A 31 -31.38 -18.72 -2.74
CA ASP A 31 -30.40 -19.80 -2.66
C ASP A 31 -30.60 -20.82 -3.79
N GLY A 32 -29.51 -21.22 -4.45
CA GLY A 32 -29.59 -22.09 -5.63
C GLY A 32 -28.34 -22.10 -6.51
N ALA A 33 -28.39 -22.88 -7.59
CA ALA A 33 -27.27 -23.08 -8.51
C ALA A 33 -26.72 -21.77 -9.11
N GLN A 34 -27.58 -20.79 -9.38
CA GLN A 34 -27.19 -19.47 -9.90
C GLN A 34 -26.36 -18.67 -8.89
N ARG A 35 -26.72 -18.71 -7.61
CA ARG A 35 -25.95 -18.06 -6.54
C ARG A 35 -24.60 -18.72 -6.33
N ASN A 36 -24.53 -20.06 -6.38
CA ASN A 36 -23.27 -20.81 -6.30
C ASN A 36 -22.33 -20.49 -7.47
N GLN A 37 -22.86 -20.40 -8.69
CA GLN A 37 -22.09 -19.98 -9.86
C GLN A 37 -21.53 -18.56 -9.68
N GLN A 38 -22.36 -17.62 -9.20
CA GLN A 38 -21.90 -16.25 -8.91
C GLN A 38 -20.85 -16.19 -7.81
N LEU A 39 -20.94 -17.03 -6.78
CA LEU A 39 -19.92 -17.12 -5.73
C LEU A 39 -18.59 -17.67 -6.28
N ALA A 40 -18.63 -18.65 -7.18
CA ALA A 40 -17.43 -19.16 -7.84
C ALA A 40 -16.77 -18.08 -8.72
N GLU A 41 -17.56 -17.34 -9.50
CA GLU A 41 -17.07 -16.19 -10.27
C GLU A 41 -16.49 -15.08 -9.39
N LEU A 42 -17.14 -14.78 -8.25
CA LEU A 42 -16.65 -13.81 -7.27
C LEU A 42 -15.30 -14.24 -6.70
N ASN A 43 -15.14 -15.52 -6.35
CA ASN A 43 -13.85 -16.05 -5.87
C ASN A 43 -12.75 -15.95 -6.95
N ALA A 44 -13.05 -16.32 -8.20
CA ALA A 44 -12.08 -16.18 -9.29
C ALA A 44 -11.67 -14.71 -9.51
N THR A 45 -12.64 -13.78 -9.43
CA THR A 45 -12.38 -12.35 -9.56
C THR A 45 -11.58 -11.81 -8.35
N LEU A 46 -11.81 -12.34 -7.14
CA LEU A 46 -11.01 -12.02 -5.95
C LEU A 46 -9.55 -12.47 -6.10
N ASP A 47 -9.32 -13.64 -6.70
CA ASP A 47 -7.97 -14.14 -6.97
C ASP A 47 -7.24 -13.28 -8.02
N GLU A 48 -7.95 -12.81 -9.05
CA GLU A 48 -7.40 -11.87 -10.02
C GLU A 48 -7.03 -10.52 -9.40
N ALA A 49 -7.86 -10.01 -8.48
CA ALA A 49 -7.58 -8.81 -7.71
C ALA A 49 -6.31 -8.97 -6.85
N ASP A 50 -6.13 -10.14 -6.23
CA ASP A 50 -4.92 -10.49 -5.46
C ASP A 50 -3.67 -10.49 -6.35
N VAL A 51 -3.77 -11.04 -7.56
CA VAL A 51 -2.66 -11.03 -8.53
C VAL A 51 -2.28 -9.59 -8.92
N LEU A 52 -3.26 -8.71 -9.13
CA LEU A 52 -3.00 -7.30 -9.42
C LEU A 52 -2.31 -6.59 -8.25
N ILE A 53 -2.76 -6.82 -7.01
CA ILE A 53 -2.09 -6.30 -5.81
C ILE A 53 -0.64 -6.79 -5.74
N ARG A 54 -0.37 -8.07 -6.02
CA ARG A 54 1.01 -8.62 -6.04
C ARG A 54 1.88 -7.95 -7.11
N LYS A 55 1.35 -7.73 -8.31
CA LYS A 55 2.05 -7.02 -9.41
C LYS A 55 2.39 -5.58 -9.01
N MET A 56 1.44 -4.89 -8.39
CA MET A 56 1.64 -3.53 -7.85
C MET A 56 2.67 -3.51 -6.72
N ASP A 57 2.71 -4.53 -5.85
CA ASP A 57 3.71 -4.67 -4.78
C ASP A 57 5.13 -4.82 -5.33
N LEU A 58 5.30 -5.67 -6.35
CA LEU A 58 6.57 -5.85 -7.05
C LEU A 58 7.04 -4.56 -7.72
N GLU A 59 6.13 -3.87 -8.40
CA GLU A 59 6.42 -2.58 -9.04
C GLU A 59 6.74 -1.51 -8.00
N ALA A 60 6.00 -1.43 -6.89
CA ALA A 60 6.28 -0.47 -5.82
C ALA A 60 7.66 -0.69 -5.15
N ARG A 61 8.11 -1.95 -5.06
CA ARG A 61 9.43 -2.31 -4.50
C ARG A 61 10.59 -1.89 -5.42
N SER A 62 10.37 -1.79 -6.73
CA SER A 62 11.41 -1.38 -7.71
C SER A 62 11.58 0.15 -7.79
N LEU A 63 10.67 0.93 -7.20
CA LEU A 63 10.68 2.39 -7.21
C LEU A 63 11.66 3.01 -6.20
N GLN A 64 11.96 4.29 -6.44
CA GLN A 64 12.79 5.11 -5.55
C GLN A 64 12.20 5.19 -4.12
N PRO A 65 13.04 5.29 -3.07
CA PRO A 65 12.59 5.22 -1.67
C PRO A 65 11.50 6.22 -1.29
N SER A 66 11.52 7.44 -1.86
CA SER A 66 10.54 8.48 -1.59
C SER A 66 9.13 8.13 -2.09
N LEU A 67 9.04 7.52 -3.28
CA LEU A 67 7.78 7.09 -3.89
C LEU A 67 7.29 5.76 -3.29
N LYS A 68 8.23 4.86 -2.96
CA LYS A 68 7.96 3.55 -2.37
C LYS A 68 7.08 3.64 -1.11
N VAL A 69 7.34 4.60 -0.22
CA VAL A 69 6.54 4.78 1.01
C VAL A 69 5.08 5.08 0.70
N THR A 70 4.81 5.97 -0.25
CA THR A 70 3.44 6.35 -0.64
C THR A 70 2.69 5.19 -1.29
N PHE A 71 3.34 4.45 -2.20
CA PHE A 71 2.70 3.33 -2.89
C PHE A 71 2.46 2.12 -1.98
N LEU A 72 3.37 1.84 -1.04
CA LEU A 72 3.17 0.79 -0.04
C LEU A 72 2.02 1.12 0.93
N ALA A 73 1.83 2.40 1.28
CA ALA A 73 0.70 2.82 2.09
C ALA A 73 -0.64 2.56 1.38
N LYS A 74 -0.74 2.91 0.09
CA LYS A 74 -1.93 2.60 -0.75
C LYS A 74 -2.16 1.10 -0.88
N LEU A 75 -1.10 0.33 -1.13
CA LEU A 75 -1.18 -1.14 -1.22
C LEU A 75 -1.72 -1.77 0.06
N ARG A 76 -1.40 -1.22 1.22
CA ARG A 76 -1.95 -1.68 2.50
C ARG A 76 -3.46 -1.46 2.58
N GLU A 77 -3.95 -0.31 2.11
CA GLU A 77 -5.37 0.01 2.05
C GLU A 77 -6.10 -0.95 1.10
N TYR A 78 -5.57 -1.16 -0.11
CA TYR A 78 -6.12 -2.12 -1.06
C TYR A 78 -6.15 -3.55 -0.53
N LYS A 79 -5.07 -4.03 0.10
CA LYS A 79 -5.04 -5.34 0.77
C LYS A 79 -6.10 -5.44 1.87
N ALA A 80 -6.33 -4.38 2.63
CA ALA A 80 -7.35 -4.36 3.69
C ALA A 80 -8.78 -4.44 3.11
N ASP A 81 -9.07 -3.68 2.06
CA ASP A 81 -10.39 -3.67 1.44
C ASP A 81 -10.70 -4.98 0.71
N LEU A 82 -9.74 -5.55 -0.01
CA LEU A 82 -9.89 -6.88 -0.61
C LEU A 82 -10.16 -7.95 0.45
N ASN A 83 -9.49 -7.88 1.61
CA ASN A 83 -9.74 -8.79 2.72
C ASN A 83 -11.15 -8.64 3.33
N LYS A 84 -11.69 -7.42 3.42
CA LYS A 84 -13.09 -7.22 3.83
C LYS A 84 -14.04 -7.90 2.86
N LEU A 85 -13.82 -7.71 1.57
CA LEU A 85 -14.64 -8.28 0.51
C LEU A 85 -14.57 -9.82 0.48
N LYS A 86 -13.37 -10.41 0.66
CA LYS A 86 -13.19 -11.86 0.84
C LYS A 86 -14.02 -12.40 2.02
N LYS A 87 -14.07 -11.68 3.15
CA LYS A 87 -14.88 -12.08 4.32
C LYS A 87 -16.37 -12.04 4.02
N GLU A 88 -16.84 -11.01 3.30
CA GLU A 88 -18.26 -10.92 2.90
C GLU A 88 -18.63 -12.07 1.95
N VAL A 89 -17.82 -12.37 0.93
CA VAL A 89 -18.07 -13.50 0.02
C VAL A 89 -18.06 -14.84 0.78
N LYS A 90 -17.11 -15.05 1.71
CA LYS A 90 -17.10 -16.25 2.57
C LYS A 90 -18.35 -16.35 3.45
N LYS A 91 -18.83 -15.23 4.01
CA LYS A 91 -20.07 -15.19 4.80
C LYS A 91 -21.28 -15.55 3.96
N LEU A 92 -21.35 -15.06 2.71
CA LEU A 92 -22.40 -15.41 1.76
C LEU A 92 -22.39 -16.89 1.36
N ALA A 93 -21.21 -17.50 1.28
CA ALA A 93 -21.04 -18.93 1.02
C ALA A 93 -21.44 -19.81 2.24
N LEU A 94 -21.11 -19.37 3.46
CA LEU A 94 -21.48 -20.10 4.68
C LEU A 94 -22.97 -20.01 5.01
N ALA A 95 -23.62 -18.89 4.69
CA ALA A 95 -25.07 -18.73 4.86
C ALA A 95 -25.85 -19.82 4.09
N ASN A 96 -25.38 -20.18 2.88
CA ASN A 96 -25.94 -21.27 2.08
C ASN A 96 -25.78 -22.64 2.75
N SER A 97 -24.58 -22.94 3.26
CA SER A 97 -24.30 -24.24 3.93
C SER A 97 -25.19 -24.48 5.16
N ASN A 98 -25.63 -23.43 5.85
CA ASN A 98 -26.47 -23.55 7.05
C ASN A 98 -27.97 -23.72 6.72
N GLN A 99 -28.47 -23.15 5.61
CA GLN A 99 -29.85 -23.34 5.17
C GLN A 99 -30.06 -24.72 4.54
N ALA A 100 -29.15 -25.17 3.67
CA ALA A 100 -29.20 -26.52 3.10
C ALA A 100 -29.15 -27.64 4.18
N SER A 101 -28.49 -27.39 5.31
CA SER A 101 -28.46 -28.33 6.44
C SER A 101 -29.73 -28.29 7.30
N GLN A 102 -30.48 -27.19 7.28
CA GLN A 102 -31.69 -27.00 8.09
C GLN A 102 -32.93 -27.55 7.39
N GLU A 103 -32.97 -27.47 6.05
CA GLU A 103 -34.06 -27.97 5.22
C GLU A 103 -34.07 -29.52 5.17
N ASP A 104 -32.90 -30.14 5.06
CA ASP A 104 -32.75 -31.61 5.02
C ASP A 104 -33.05 -32.29 6.38
N LEU A 105 -32.91 -31.54 7.49
CA LEU A 105 -33.25 -32.02 8.84
C LEU A 105 -34.76 -31.98 9.16
N LEU A 106 -35.55 -31.20 8.40
CA LEU A 106 -36.99 -31.10 8.61
C LEU A 106 -37.77 -32.20 7.87
N GLU A 107 -37.22 -32.75 6.79
CA GLU A 107 -37.86 -33.82 6.00
C GLU A 107 -37.57 -35.23 6.56
N ALA A 108 -36.41 -35.43 7.19
CA ALA A 108 -36.01 -36.71 7.79
C ALA A 108 -36.73 -37.06 9.12
N GLY A 109 -37.52 -36.13 9.68
CA GLY A 109 -38.14 -36.28 11.01
C GLY A 109 -39.34 -37.24 11.09
N ALA A 110 -39.89 -37.70 9.97
CA ALA A 110 -41.17 -38.41 9.94
C ALA A 110 -41.10 -39.95 9.82
N TYR A 111 -39.97 -40.57 9.47
CA TYR A 111 -39.98 -41.99 9.05
C TYR A 111 -38.91 -42.95 9.62
N ALA A 112 -37.93 -42.51 10.41
CA ALA A 112 -36.73 -43.33 10.65
C ALA A 112 -36.59 -43.90 12.08
N ALA A 113 -37.61 -44.58 12.62
CA ALA A 113 -37.51 -45.21 13.94
C ALA A 113 -36.74 -46.56 13.97
N SER A 114 -36.34 -47.15 12.82
CA SER A 114 -35.78 -48.53 12.82
C SER A 114 -34.44 -48.74 12.09
N THR A 115 -34.05 -47.91 11.10
CA THR A 115 -32.74 -48.03 10.37
C THR A 115 -31.58 -47.28 11.06
N ASN A 116 -31.86 -46.70 12.23
CA ASN A 116 -31.27 -45.45 12.73
C ASN A 116 -29.81 -45.56 13.24
N GLN A 117 -29.22 -46.76 13.38
CA GLN A 117 -27.89 -46.89 14.00
C GLN A 117 -26.73 -46.86 13.00
N ARG A 118 -26.88 -47.54 11.85
CA ARG A 118 -25.82 -47.62 10.82
C ARG A 118 -25.76 -46.35 9.97
N GLU A 119 -26.91 -45.76 9.70
CA GLU A 119 -27.05 -44.49 9.00
C GLU A 119 -26.57 -43.31 9.87
N ARG A 120 -26.81 -43.34 11.19
CA ARG A 120 -26.23 -42.36 12.11
C ARG A 120 -24.70 -42.40 12.17
N LEU A 121 -24.11 -43.60 12.13
CA LEU A 121 -22.64 -43.75 12.12
C LEU A 121 -22.03 -43.31 10.78
N SER A 122 -22.70 -43.61 9.67
CA SER A 122 -22.34 -43.11 8.33
C SER A 122 -22.37 -41.58 8.29
N MET A 123 -23.48 -40.97 8.73
CA MET A 123 -23.62 -39.52 8.83
C MET A 123 -22.61 -38.89 9.80
N SER A 124 -22.33 -39.53 10.94
CA SER A 124 -21.33 -38.98 11.87
C SER A 124 -19.93 -39.01 11.26
N THR A 125 -19.61 -40.04 10.47
CA THR A 125 -18.33 -40.16 9.77
C THR A 125 -18.20 -39.12 8.67
N GLU A 126 -19.23 -38.92 7.85
CA GLU A 126 -19.21 -37.91 6.79
C GLU A 126 -19.12 -36.48 7.36
N ARG A 127 -19.83 -36.21 8.47
CA ARG A 127 -19.72 -34.91 9.17
C ARG A 127 -18.33 -34.68 9.75
N LEU A 128 -17.68 -35.74 10.22
CA LEU A 128 -16.33 -35.66 10.77
C LEU A 128 -15.28 -35.46 9.67
N ASP A 129 -15.46 -36.09 8.52
CA ASP A 129 -14.58 -35.92 7.36
C ASP A 129 -14.68 -34.49 6.81
N ARG A 130 -15.90 -33.96 6.63
CA ARG A 130 -16.11 -32.54 6.27
C ARG A 130 -15.53 -31.57 7.29
N SER A 131 -15.62 -31.88 8.58
CA SER A 131 -15.03 -31.06 9.63
C SER A 131 -13.50 -31.08 9.55
N THR A 132 -12.92 -32.24 9.28
CA THR A 132 -11.47 -32.43 9.11
C THR A 132 -10.93 -31.65 7.91
N ASP A 133 -11.64 -31.69 6.78
CA ASP A 133 -11.29 -30.90 5.59
C ASP A 133 -11.38 -29.40 5.85
N ARG A 134 -12.44 -28.94 6.52
CA ARG A 134 -12.58 -27.53 6.93
C ARG A 134 -11.45 -27.08 7.85
N VAL A 135 -11.03 -27.92 8.80
CA VAL A 135 -9.90 -27.62 9.69
C VAL A 135 -8.60 -27.57 8.90
N ARG A 136 -8.40 -28.47 7.94
CA ARG A 136 -7.20 -28.51 7.09
C ARG A 136 -7.11 -27.28 6.18
N GLU A 137 -8.21 -26.85 5.60
CA GLU A 137 -8.30 -25.64 4.77
C GLU A 137 -8.15 -24.37 5.60
N SER A 138 -8.73 -24.32 6.80
CA SER A 138 -8.52 -23.23 7.77
C SER A 138 -7.06 -23.13 8.18
N ARG A 139 -6.40 -24.25 8.48
CA ARG A 139 -4.97 -24.29 8.80
C ARG A 139 -4.10 -23.81 7.64
N ARG A 140 -4.43 -24.19 6.41
CA ARG A 140 -3.74 -23.72 5.20
C ARG A 140 -3.88 -22.20 5.03
N THR A 141 -5.11 -21.70 5.14
CA THR A 141 -5.38 -20.25 5.04
C THR A 141 -4.66 -19.49 6.16
N ALA A 142 -4.63 -20.04 7.37
CA ALA A 142 -3.94 -19.44 8.51
C ALA A 142 -2.42 -19.34 8.28
N LEU A 143 -1.80 -20.40 7.73
CA LEU A 143 -0.37 -20.40 7.38
C LEU A 143 -0.06 -19.40 6.26
N GLU A 144 -0.92 -19.30 5.23
CA GLU A 144 -0.77 -18.29 4.18
C GLU A 144 -0.88 -16.85 4.75
N THR A 145 -1.75 -16.64 5.75
CA THR A 145 -1.83 -15.35 6.46
C THR A 145 -0.67 -15.11 7.43
N GLU A 146 -0.05 -16.16 7.98
CA GLU A 146 1.14 -16.07 8.82
C GLU A 146 2.35 -15.65 7.99
N GLU A 147 2.54 -16.27 6.82
CA GLU A 147 3.60 -15.88 5.87
C GLU A 147 3.44 -14.42 5.41
N LEU A 148 2.21 -14.00 5.12
CA LEU A 148 1.90 -12.59 4.82
C LEU A 148 2.21 -11.68 6.02
N GLY A 149 1.88 -12.11 7.24
CA GLY A 149 2.17 -11.39 8.48
C GLY A 149 3.66 -11.23 8.75
N ILE A 150 4.45 -12.27 8.48
CA ILE A 150 5.91 -12.26 8.60
C ILE A 150 6.52 -11.28 7.60
N SER A 151 6.07 -11.30 6.33
CA SER A 151 6.53 -10.34 5.31
C SER A 151 6.19 -8.89 5.67
N ILE A 152 5.02 -8.64 6.27
CA ILE A 152 4.64 -7.31 6.77
C ILE A 152 5.55 -6.88 7.94
N LEU A 153 5.89 -7.80 8.85
CA LEU A 153 6.76 -7.52 10.00
C LEU A 153 8.19 -7.20 9.54
N GLU A 154 8.71 -7.95 8.58
CA GLU A 154 10.02 -7.74 7.97
C GLU A 154 10.10 -6.39 7.25
N ASP A 155 9.08 -6.04 6.45
CA ASP A 155 9.01 -4.74 5.78
C ASP A 155 8.85 -3.57 6.77
N LEU A 156 8.11 -3.74 7.87
CA LEU A 156 8.02 -2.74 8.95
C LEU A 156 9.36 -2.55 9.66
N HIS A 157 10.12 -3.63 9.86
CA HIS A 157 11.47 -3.56 10.40
C HIS A 157 12.39 -2.77 9.47
N GLN A 158 12.32 -3.04 8.16
CA GLN A 158 13.08 -2.33 7.13
C GLN A 158 12.67 -0.84 7.02
N GLN A 159 11.38 -0.53 7.19
CA GLN A 159 10.88 0.85 7.27
C GLN A 159 11.41 1.57 8.50
N ARG A 160 11.49 0.90 9.66
CA ARG A 160 12.09 1.47 10.88
C ARG A 160 13.56 1.79 10.68
N GLU A 161 14.31 0.88 10.06
CA GLU A 161 15.73 1.07 9.78
C GLU A 161 16.00 2.19 8.76
N THR A 162 15.12 2.33 7.76
CA THR A 162 15.15 3.43 6.78
C THR A 162 14.77 4.78 7.41
N LEU A 163 13.79 4.79 8.33
CA LEU A 163 13.43 5.99 9.11
C LEU A 163 14.59 6.43 10.03
N LEU A 164 15.22 5.49 10.73
CA LEU A 164 16.40 5.77 11.56
C LEU A 164 17.58 6.26 10.72
N SER A 165 17.83 5.66 9.56
CA SER A 165 18.88 6.10 8.62
C SER A 165 18.59 7.48 8.02
N SER A 166 17.32 7.80 7.79
CA SER A 166 16.91 9.15 7.34
C SER A 166 17.10 10.20 8.44
N HIS A 167 16.90 9.81 9.70
CA HIS A 167 17.18 10.66 10.86
C HIS A 167 18.68 10.96 11.02
N ILE A 168 19.56 10.04 10.61
CA ILE A 168 21.02 10.24 10.55
C ILE A 168 21.43 11.12 9.35
N LYS A 169 20.78 10.98 8.18
CA LYS A 169 21.03 11.85 7.02
C LYS A 169 20.53 13.28 7.19
N LEU A 170 19.57 13.55 8.09
CA LEU A 170 19.15 14.91 8.43
C LEU A 170 20.20 15.69 9.23
N HIS A 171 21.16 15.05 9.89
CA HIS A 171 22.34 15.74 10.45
C HIS A 171 23.48 15.95 9.43
N GLY A 172 23.47 15.24 8.30
CA GLY A 172 24.46 15.42 7.22
C GLY A 172 24.17 16.62 6.30
N VAL A 173 22.98 17.20 6.37
CA VAL A 173 22.60 18.40 5.61
C VAL A 173 23.19 19.67 6.24
N ASP A 174 23.38 19.70 7.56
CA ASP A 174 24.06 20.82 8.22
C ASP A 174 25.52 20.95 7.79
N ASP A 175 26.23 19.83 7.57
CA ASP A 175 27.65 19.83 7.18
C ASP A 175 27.86 20.28 5.71
N ALA A 176 26.87 20.00 4.84
CA ALA A 176 26.84 20.50 3.46
C ALA A 176 26.41 21.99 3.38
N ILE A 177 25.53 22.43 4.29
CA ILE A 177 25.14 23.84 4.44
C ILE A 177 26.30 24.66 5.02
N ASP A 178 27.09 24.13 5.95
CA ASP A 178 28.24 24.83 6.53
C ASP A 178 29.40 24.97 5.52
N LYS A 179 29.65 23.93 4.70
CA LYS A 179 30.57 24.03 3.55
C LYS A 179 30.10 25.05 2.50
N SER A 180 28.80 25.11 2.24
CA SER A 180 28.22 26.06 1.28
C SER A 180 28.27 27.50 1.80
N LYS A 181 28.00 27.73 3.09
CA LYS A 181 28.15 29.05 3.75
C LYS A 181 29.62 29.51 3.78
N LYS A 182 30.58 28.61 3.99
CA LYS A 182 32.02 28.91 3.96
C LYS A 182 32.50 29.34 2.57
N ILE A 183 32.04 28.65 1.52
CA ILE A 183 32.37 29.00 0.13
C ILE A 183 31.72 30.33 -0.27
N LEU A 184 30.44 30.54 0.06
CA LEU A 184 29.71 31.78 -0.26
C LEU A 184 30.27 33.00 0.50
N SER A 185 30.67 32.82 1.77
CA SER A 185 31.35 33.85 2.57
C SER A 185 32.74 34.21 2.00
N SER A 186 33.49 33.21 1.50
CA SER A 186 34.79 33.44 0.85
C SER A 186 34.67 34.21 -0.48
N MET A 187 33.60 33.98 -1.25
CA MET A 187 33.29 34.73 -2.47
C MET A 187 32.84 36.16 -2.17
N SER A 188 31.97 36.33 -1.16
CA SER A 188 31.44 37.65 -0.75
C SER A 188 32.55 38.61 -0.29
N LYS A 189 33.53 38.12 0.49
CA LYS A 189 34.65 38.95 0.96
C LYS A 189 35.57 39.45 -0.16
N ARG A 190 35.79 38.65 -1.22
CA ARG A 190 36.59 39.08 -2.39
C ARG A 190 35.87 40.15 -3.20
N MET A 191 34.55 40.04 -3.33
CA MET A 191 33.72 41.01 -4.07
C MET A 191 33.69 42.38 -3.39
N SER A 192 33.56 42.43 -2.07
CA SER A 192 33.54 43.72 -1.33
C SER A 192 34.88 44.45 -1.35
N ARG A 193 36.01 43.72 -1.35
CA ARG A 193 37.34 44.33 -1.37
C ARG A 193 37.65 44.99 -2.72
N ASN A 194 37.26 44.35 -3.83
CA ASN A 194 37.41 44.95 -5.16
C ASN A 194 36.51 46.19 -5.34
N LYS A 195 35.29 46.18 -4.81
CA LYS A 195 34.41 47.36 -4.82
C LYS A 195 35.03 48.56 -4.08
N TRP A 196 35.66 48.33 -2.93
CA TRP A 196 36.35 49.38 -2.16
C TRP A 196 37.57 49.95 -2.89
N ILE A 197 38.39 49.10 -3.52
CA ILE A 197 39.57 49.56 -4.28
C ILE A 197 39.14 50.44 -5.46
N VAL A 198 38.13 50.01 -6.22
CA VAL A 198 37.59 50.80 -7.35
C VAL A 198 37.02 52.13 -6.88
N GLY A 199 36.26 52.15 -5.78
CA GLY A 199 35.73 53.38 -5.19
C GLY A 199 36.83 54.36 -4.74
N ALA A 200 37.89 53.85 -4.11
CA ALA A 200 39.02 54.68 -3.67
C ALA A 200 39.76 55.34 -4.85
N VAL A 201 40.01 54.59 -5.93
CA VAL A 201 40.67 55.12 -7.14
C VAL A 201 39.83 56.23 -7.78
N ILE A 202 38.52 56.02 -7.90
CA ILE A 202 37.59 57.04 -8.42
C ILE A 202 37.60 58.29 -7.52
N GLY A 203 37.57 58.11 -6.20
CA GLY A 203 37.61 59.22 -5.25
C GLY A 203 38.88 60.06 -5.36
N VAL A 204 40.05 59.42 -5.49
CA VAL A 204 41.34 60.13 -5.69
C VAL A 204 41.36 60.90 -7.01
N LEU A 205 40.86 60.31 -8.11
CA LEU A 205 40.76 61.00 -9.39
C LEU A 205 39.87 62.25 -9.31
N VAL A 206 38.72 62.15 -8.65
CA VAL A 206 37.81 63.28 -8.47
C VAL A 206 38.46 64.38 -7.62
N LEU A 207 39.14 64.02 -6.53
CA LEU A 207 39.87 64.98 -5.71
C LEU A 207 40.99 65.68 -6.48
N ALA A 208 41.74 64.97 -7.32
CA ALA A 208 42.77 65.56 -8.16
C ALA A 208 42.19 66.59 -9.15
N ILE A 209 41.05 66.28 -9.77
CA ILE A 209 40.34 67.21 -10.67
C ILE A 209 39.88 68.46 -9.90
N ILE A 210 39.28 68.28 -8.72
CA ILE A 210 38.85 69.41 -7.87
C ILE A 210 40.04 70.27 -7.48
N PHE A 211 41.16 69.65 -7.12
CA PHE A 211 42.38 70.37 -6.74
C PHE A 211 42.94 71.20 -7.90
N ILE A 212 43.01 70.62 -9.11
CA ILE A 212 43.44 71.35 -10.31
C ILE A 212 42.50 72.51 -10.62
N LEU A 213 41.18 72.29 -10.53
CA LEU A 213 40.19 73.34 -10.74
C LEU A 213 40.33 74.46 -9.71
N TYR A 214 40.53 74.13 -8.43
CA TYR A 214 40.74 75.12 -7.38
C TYR A 214 41.97 75.98 -7.65
N PHE A 215 43.12 75.38 -7.98
CA PHE A 215 44.33 76.13 -8.32
C PHE A 215 44.18 76.97 -9.59
N LYS A 216 43.45 76.49 -10.59
CA LYS A 216 43.18 77.23 -11.83
C LYS A 216 42.18 78.37 -11.66
N LEU A 217 41.25 78.27 -10.70
CA LEU A 217 40.25 79.31 -10.44
C LEU A 217 40.75 80.35 -9.43
N SER A 218 41.67 79.96 -8.54
CA SER A 218 42.26 80.82 -7.51
C SER A 218 43.52 81.56 -7.99
N HIS A 219 44.07 81.22 -9.16
CA HIS A 219 45.16 81.92 -9.85
C HIS A 219 44.62 82.52 -11.15
#